data_AF-A0A957CKN2-F1
#
_entry.id   AF-A0A957CKN2-F1
#
_cell.length_a   1.000
_cell.length_b   1.000
_cell.length_c   1.000
_cell.angle_alpha   90.00
_cell.angle_beta   90.00
_cell.angle_gamma   90.00
#
_symmetry.space_group_name_H-M   'P 1'
#
loop_
_entity.id
_entity.type
_entity.pdbx_description
1 polymer ?
#
loop_
_entity_poly.entity_id
_entity_poly.type
_entity_poly.pdbx_seq_one_letter_code
_entity_poly.pdbx_strand_id
1 'polypeptide(L)'
;RGELEGMAQTAVSQFMAKYGMRGVGEIDIGRPRWREDPTHIMQVLQSYLQIEDAEQAPTAVFRRGEQSAAAAASALETAALNTFAGRLKVKFIRKLVARVRELAGLRESPKFHIVQTMGIMRTGLLESGLQFATSGILKKQDDLFYLYLDELEAFAQNPKADWQALIAERRAVYDREMLRRQIPRLLLSDGRAFYEGLSAEVNEDGTIQGSPVSPGVVTGKVRVVL
;
A
#
# COMPACT_ATOMS: atom_id res chain seq x y z
N ARG A 1 -11.01 -14.66 -23.63
CA ARG A 1 -10.42 -13.31 -23.53
C ARG A 1 -11.59 -12.34 -23.63
N GLY A 2 -12.06 -11.82 -22.49
CA GLY A 2 -13.16 -10.87 -22.48
C GLY A 2 -12.59 -9.47 -22.55
N GLU A 3 -12.97 -8.70 -23.56
CA GLU A 3 -12.74 -7.25 -23.55
C GLU A 3 -13.83 -6.62 -22.68
N LEU A 4 -13.44 -5.71 -21.79
CA LEU A 4 -14.41 -4.93 -21.02
C LEU A 4 -15.22 -4.05 -21.99
N GLU A 5 -16.46 -3.71 -21.61
CA GLU A 5 -17.24 -2.73 -22.37
C GLU A 5 -16.51 -1.37 -22.41
N GLY A 6 -16.68 -0.58 -23.49
CA GLY A 6 -15.90 0.65 -23.73
C GLY A 6 -15.96 1.68 -22.58
N MET A 7 -17.09 1.77 -21.89
CA MET A 7 -17.22 2.65 -20.71
C MET A 7 -16.36 2.16 -19.54
N ALA A 8 -16.34 0.84 -19.29
CA ALA A 8 -15.52 0.24 -18.25
C ALA A 8 -14.02 0.36 -18.57
N GLN A 9 -13.63 0.16 -19.85
CA GLN A 9 -12.25 0.40 -20.28
C GLN A 9 -11.81 1.84 -20.02
N THR A 10 -12.67 2.80 -20.32
CA THR A 10 -12.40 4.23 -20.11
C THR A 10 -12.22 4.53 -18.62
N ALA A 11 -13.12 4.04 -17.77
CA ALA A 11 -13.05 4.25 -16.32
C ALA A 11 -11.79 3.62 -15.71
N VAL A 12 -11.44 2.39 -16.10
CA VAL A 12 -10.21 1.73 -15.64
C VAL A 12 -8.98 2.48 -16.11
N SER A 13 -8.96 2.94 -17.36
CA SER A 13 -7.84 3.71 -17.91
C SER A 13 -7.62 5.03 -17.17
N GLN A 14 -8.70 5.77 -16.86
CA GLN A 14 -8.63 6.99 -16.05
C GLN A 14 -8.14 6.71 -14.63
N PHE A 15 -8.60 5.62 -14.02
CA PHE A 15 -8.11 5.18 -12.72
C PHE A 15 -6.62 4.87 -12.77
N MET A 16 -6.15 4.12 -13.76
CA MET A 16 -4.73 3.76 -13.91
C MET A 16 -3.84 4.96 -14.26
N ALA A 17 -4.36 5.94 -15.00
CA ALA A 17 -3.66 7.18 -15.26
C ALA A 17 -3.37 7.92 -13.93
N LYS A 18 -4.36 8.00 -13.04
CA LYS A 18 -4.25 8.72 -11.76
C LYS A 18 -3.54 7.93 -10.65
N TYR A 19 -3.81 6.63 -10.54
CA TYR A 19 -3.40 5.81 -9.39
C TYR A 19 -2.53 4.61 -9.77
N GLY A 20 -2.32 4.37 -11.07
CA GLY A 20 -1.62 3.17 -11.54
C GLY A 20 -0.14 3.11 -11.18
N MET A 21 0.44 4.17 -10.63
CA MET A 21 1.79 4.17 -10.05
C MET A 21 1.87 3.54 -8.65
N ARG A 22 0.72 3.30 -8.01
CA ARG A 22 0.65 2.51 -6.77
C ARG A 22 0.80 1.03 -7.05
N GLY A 23 1.05 0.25 -6.00
CA GLY A 23 1.26 -1.19 -6.11
C GLY A 23 1.37 -1.88 -4.74
N VAL A 24 1.38 -3.21 -4.74
CA VAL A 24 1.64 -4.00 -3.53
C VAL A 24 3.14 -3.99 -3.24
N GLY A 25 3.53 -3.50 -2.07
CA GLY A 25 4.94 -3.29 -1.72
C GLY A 25 5.56 -2.07 -2.42
N GLU A 26 4.76 -1.04 -2.73
CA GLU A 26 5.13 0.11 -3.57
C GLU A 26 6.34 0.94 -3.13
N ILE A 27 6.83 0.78 -1.90
CA ILE A 27 8.06 1.45 -1.43
C ILE A 27 9.30 0.90 -2.14
N ASP A 28 9.27 -0.36 -2.55
CA ASP A 28 10.29 -0.93 -3.42
C ASP A 28 10.04 -0.48 -4.87
N ILE A 29 11.00 0.25 -5.45
CA ILE A 29 10.92 0.75 -6.82
C ILE A 29 10.98 -0.36 -7.86
N GLY A 30 11.54 -1.53 -7.52
CA GLY A 30 11.63 -2.71 -8.38
C GLY A 30 10.31 -3.45 -8.53
N ARG A 31 9.35 -3.28 -7.61
CA ARG A 31 8.05 -3.95 -7.66
C ARG A 31 7.15 -3.39 -8.77
N PRO A 32 6.36 -4.25 -9.44
CA PRO A 32 5.46 -3.82 -10.48
C PRO A 32 4.38 -2.87 -9.95
N ARG A 33 4.01 -1.89 -10.77
CA ARG A 33 2.91 -0.96 -10.48
C ARG A 33 1.59 -1.47 -11.05
N TRP A 34 0.45 -0.99 -10.57
CA TRP A 34 -0.86 -1.42 -11.07
C TRP A 34 -1.08 -1.15 -12.56
N ARG A 35 -0.41 -0.15 -13.14
CA ARG A 35 -0.45 0.08 -14.60
C ARG A 35 0.35 -0.94 -15.40
N GLU A 36 1.32 -1.60 -14.78
CA GLU A 36 2.17 -2.63 -15.39
C GLU A 36 1.55 -4.02 -15.20
N ASP A 37 1.00 -4.28 -14.01
CA ASP A 37 0.20 -5.46 -13.70
C ASP A 37 -1.13 -5.06 -13.03
N PRO A 38 -2.24 -5.03 -13.78
CA PRO A 38 -3.54 -4.62 -13.26
C PRO A 38 -4.28 -5.74 -12.50
N THR A 39 -3.70 -6.94 -12.39
CA THR A 39 -4.38 -8.14 -11.86
C THR A 39 -5.04 -7.90 -10.50
N HIS A 40 -4.32 -7.29 -9.56
CA HIS A 40 -4.84 -6.98 -8.23
C HIS A 40 -6.06 -6.04 -8.30
N ILE A 41 -6.03 -5.00 -9.13
CA ILE A 41 -7.16 -4.07 -9.28
C ILE A 41 -8.36 -4.76 -9.92
N MET A 42 -8.13 -5.63 -10.91
CA MET A 42 -9.21 -6.41 -11.52
C MET A 42 -9.88 -7.34 -10.51
N GLN A 43 -9.13 -7.96 -9.60
CA GLN A 43 -9.68 -8.78 -8.51
C GLN A 43 -10.50 -7.95 -7.52
N VAL A 44 -10.05 -6.74 -7.17
CA VAL A 44 -10.81 -5.81 -6.33
C VAL A 44 -12.13 -5.43 -7.02
N LEU A 45 -12.10 -5.11 -8.31
CA LEU A 45 -13.33 -4.79 -9.06
C LEU A 45 -14.30 -5.97 -9.10
N GLN A 46 -13.81 -7.19 -9.32
CA GLN A 46 -14.63 -8.41 -9.22
C GLN A 46 -15.29 -8.55 -7.85
N SER A 47 -14.58 -8.22 -6.77
CA SER A 47 -15.16 -8.26 -5.42
C SER A 47 -16.28 -7.23 -5.23
N TYR A 48 -16.16 -6.05 -5.84
CA TYR A 48 -17.22 -5.03 -5.79
C TYR A 48 -18.47 -5.44 -6.57
N LEU A 49 -18.31 -6.18 -7.67
CA LEU A 49 -19.45 -6.72 -8.44
C LEU A 49 -20.22 -7.81 -7.68
N GLN A 50 -19.62 -8.40 -6.64
CA GLN A 50 -20.28 -9.40 -5.78
C GLN A 50 -21.06 -8.77 -4.61
N ILE A 51 -21.07 -7.44 -4.48
CA ILE A 51 -21.84 -6.75 -3.45
C ILE A 51 -23.31 -6.70 -3.88
N GLU A 52 -24.13 -7.55 -3.28
CA GLU A 52 -25.58 -7.61 -3.55
C GLU A 52 -26.39 -6.63 -2.69
N ASP A 53 -25.93 -6.37 -1.46
CA ASP A 53 -26.58 -5.43 -0.55
C ASP A 53 -26.20 -3.98 -0.88
N ALA A 54 -27.20 -3.19 -1.31
CA ALA A 54 -27.03 -1.77 -1.64
C ALA A 54 -26.50 -0.95 -0.45
N GLU A 55 -26.77 -1.38 0.79
CA GLU A 55 -26.25 -0.74 2.00
C GLU A 55 -24.76 -1.01 2.22
N GLN A 56 -24.17 -1.98 1.53
CA GLN A 56 -22.73 -2.26 1.54
C GLN A 56 -22.01 -1.64 0.34
N ALA A 57 -22.73 -0.97 -0.57
CA ALA A 57 -22.11 -0.27 -1.68
C ALA A 57 -21.18 0.85 -1.16
N PRO A 58 -20.03 1.10 -1.82
CA PRO A 58 -19.03 2.07 -1.33
C PRO A 58 -19.59 3.47 -1.03
N THR A 59 -20.55 3.94 -1.82
CA THR A 59 -21.20 5.25 -1.63
C THR A 59 -22.10 5.26 -0.39
N ALA A 60 -22.82 4.17 -0.10
CA ALA A 60 -23.64 4.02 1.09
C ALA A 60 -22.77 3.94 2.35
N VAL A 61 -21.70 3.14 2.30
CA VAL A 61 -20.71 3.03 3.39
C VAL A 61 -20.06 4.39 3.68
N PHE A 62 -19.67 5.14 2.66
CA PHE A 62 -19.13 6.49 2.81
C PHE A 62 -20.11 7.43 3.52
N ARG A 63 -21.37 7.48 3.05
CA ARG A 63 -22.42 8.30 3.65
C ARG A 63 -22.70 7.92 5.11
N ARG A 64 -22.71 6.62 5.43
CA ARG A 64 -22.88 6.13 6.80
C ARG A 64 -21.72 6.58 7.69
N GLY A 65 -20.49 6.57 7.17
CA GLY A 65 -19.32 7.13 7.86
C GLY A 65 -19.47 8.61 8.18
N GLU A 66 -19.99 9.41 7.24
CA GLU A 66 -20.27 10.83 7.48
C GLU A 66 -21.32 11.05 8.57
N GLN A 67 -22.42 10.30 8.52
CA GLN A 67 -23.49 10.35 9.53
C GLN A 67 -22.98 9.94 10.92
N SER A 68 -22.21 8.84 10.99
CA SER A 68 -21.61 8.37 12.24
C SER A 68 -20.65 9.40 12.83
N ALA A 69 -19.85 10.07 11.99
CA ALA A 69 -18.93 11.11 12.43
C ALA A 69 -19.68 12.35 12.95
N ALA A 70 -20.78 12.75 12.30
CA ALA A 70 -21.62 13.85 12.76
C ALA A 70 -22.31 13.52 14.09
N ALA A 71 -22.81 12.29 14.25
CA ALA A 71 -23.40 11.82 15.50
C ALA A 71 -22.37 11.80 16.65
N ALA A 72 -21.15 11.31 16.39
CA ALA A 72 -20.06 11.32 17.37
C ALA A 72 -19.68 12.75 17.80
N ALA A 73 -19.61 13.69 16.85
CA ALA A 73 -19.34 15.09 17.16
C ALA A 73 -20.46 15.70 18.03
N SER A 74 -21.73 15.44 17.69
CA SER A 74 -22.88 15.89 18.48
C SER A 74 -22.85 15.33 19.91
N ALA A 75 -22.55 14.03 20.06
CA ALA A 75 -22.43 13.39 21.37
C ALA A 75 -21.32 14.04 22.24
N LEU A 76 -20.17 14.37 21.64
CA LEU A 76 -19.09 15.08 22.33
C LEU A 76 -19.52 16.49 22.77
N GLU A 77 -20.27 17.20 21.93
CA GLU A 77 -20.80 18.52 22.28
C GLU A 77 -21.81 18.45 23.44
N THR A 78 -22.76 17.50 23.38
CA THR A 78 -23.74 17.28 24.45
C THR A 78 -23.06 16.92 25.76
N ALA A 79 -22.06 16.03 25.74
CA ALA A 79 -21.29 15.68 26.91
C ALA A 79 -20.56 16.90 27.50
N ALA A 80 -19.97 17.75 26.65
CA ALA A 80 -19.25 18.94 27.09
C ALA A 80 -20.17 20.00 27.73
N LEU A 81 -21.42 20.15 27.26
CA LEU A 81 -22.39 21.07 27.83
C LEU A 81 -22.69 20.80 29.31
N ASN A 82 -22.62 19.54 29.74
CA ASN A 82 -22.86 19.12 31.11
C ASN A 82 -21.65 19.34 32.04
N THR A 83 -20.60 20.04 31.59
CA THR A 83 -19.38 20.29 32.37
C THR A 83 -19.16 21.77 32.65
N PHE A 84 -18.27 22.08 33.61
CA PHE A 84 -17.83 23.46 33.87
C PHE A 84 -17.31 24.13 32.57
N ALA A 85 -17.76 25.35 32.32
CA ALA A 85 -17.50 26.12 31.10
C ALA A 85 -17.94 25.43 29.78
N GLY A 86 -18.97 24.58 29.82
CA GLY A 86 -19.40 23.75 28.70
C GLY A 86 -19.64 24.48 27.37
N ARG A 87 -20.22 25.70 27.39
CA ARG A 87 -20.43 26.50 26.17
C ARG A 87 -19.11 26.90 25.47
N LEU A 88 -18.07 27.21 26.24
CA LEU A 88 -16.74 27.52 25.69
C LEU A 88 -16.09 26.26 25.12
N LYS A 89 -16.21 25.13 25.83
CA LYS A 89 -15.70 23.83 25.37
C LYS A 89 -16.37 23.38 24.08
N VAL A 90 -17.69 23.53 23.95
CA VAL A 90 -18.41 23.21 22.70
C VAL A 90 -17.88 24.01 21.51
N LYS A 91 -17.66 25.34 21.67
CA LYS A 91 -17.05 26.16 20.60
C LYS A 91 -15.66 25.64 20.21
N PHE A 92 -14.86 25.23 21.19
CA PHE A 92 -13.53 24.67 20.95
C PHE A 92 -13.59 23.29 20.28
N ILE A 93 -14.47 22.39 20.74
CA ILE A 93 -14.71 21.07 20.16
C ILE A 93 -15.12 21.20 18.70
N ARG A 94 -16.09 22.06 18.37
CA ARG A 94 -16.49 22.31 16.97
C ARG A 94 -15.31 22.71 16.08
N LYS A 95 -14.47 23.63 16.58
CA LYS A 95 -13.27 24.07 15.87
C LYS A 95 -12.29 22.91 15.65
N LEU A 96 -12.04 22.08 16.67
CA LEU A 96 -11.14 20.93 16.56
C LEU A 96 -11.69 19.85 15.63
N VAL A 97 -12.98 19.50 15.74
CA VAL A 97 -13.63 18.52 14.87
C VAL A 97 -13.57 18.98 13.42
N ALA A 98 -13.87 20.26 13.14
CA ALA A 98 -13.74 20.82 11.80
C ALA A 98 -12.30 20.70 11.27
N ARG A 99 -11.29 21.03 12.09
CA ARG A 99 -9.87 20.91 11.71
C ARG A 99 -9.45 19.47 11.46
N VAL A 100 -9.84 18.53 12.31
CA VAL A 100 -9.52 17.11 12.12
C VAL A 100 -10.17 16.59 10.84
N ARG A 101 -11.44 16.91 10.59
CA ARG A 101 -12.14 16.50 9.36
C ARG A 101 -11.51 17.08 8.10
N GLU A 102 -11.02 18.32 8.16
CA GLU A 102 -10.36 18.99 7.06
C GLU A 102 -8.94 18.44 6.80
N LEU A 103 -8.17 18.17 7.85
CA LEU A 103 -6.72 17.96 7.73
C LEU A 103 -6.26 16.51 7.92
N ALA A 104 -7.05 15.64 8.58
CA ALA A 104 -6.58 14.28 8.91
C ALA A 104 -6.22 13.46 7.66
N GLY A 105 -6.92 13.67 6.55
CA GLY A 105 -6.62 13.00 5.28
C GLY A 105 -5.25 13.37 4.69
N LEU A 106 -4.71 14.55 5.03
CA LEU A 106 -3.40 15.00 4.54
C LEU A 106 -2.25 14.12 5.05
N ARG A 107 -2.46 13.32 6.10
CA ARG A 107 -1.45 12.39 6.60
C ARG A 107 -1.05 11.34 5.54
N GLU A 108 -1.92 11.05 4.59
CA GLU A 108 -1.68 10.06 3.52
C GLU A 108 -1.00 10.70 2.28
N SER A 109 -1.01 12.03 2.17
CA SER A 109 -0.50 12.77 1.00
C SER A 109 1.02 12.65 0.80
N PRO A 110 1.89 12.73 1.84
CA PRO A 110 3.34 12.64 1.63
C PRO A 110 3.74 11.33 0.96
N LYS A 111 3.23 10.20 1.46
CA LYS A 111 3.52 8.88 0.88
C LYS A 111 3.00 8.78 -0.56
N PHE A 112 1.81 9.32 -0.82
CA PHE A 112 1.25 9.34 -2.17
C PHE A 112 2.18 10.04 -3.17
N HIS A 113 2.70 11.21 -2.82
CA HIS A 113 3.61 11.97 -3.69
C HIS A 113 4.98 11.29 -3.84
N ILE A 114 5.52 10.69 -2.78
CA ILE A 114 6.76 9.89 -2.86
C ILE A 114 6.59 8.75 -3.87
N VAL A 115 5.50 7.98 -3.77
CA VAL A 115 5.23 6.86 -4.68
C VAL A 115 4.98 7.36 -6.11
N GLN A 116 4.38 8.53 -6.28
CA GLN A 116 4.23 9.15 -7.59
C GLN A 116 5.58 9.47 -8.24
N THR A 117 6.50 10.08 -7.49
CA THR A 117 7.86 10.35 -7.95
C THR A 117 8.61 9.06 -8.28
N MET A 118 8.52 8.04 -7.41
CA MET A 118 9.11 6.72 -7.68
C MET A 118 8.52 6.07 -8.94
N GLY A 119 7.23 6.27 -9.21
CA GLY A 119 6.57 5.82 -10.44
C GLY A 119 7.17 6.45 -11.69
N ILE A 120 7.45 7.76 -11.68
CA ILE A 120 8.10 8.47 -12.79
C ILE A 120 9.51 7.93 -13.03
N MET A 121 10.30 7.80 -11.95
CA MET A 121 11.66 7.24 -12.01
C MET A 121 11.65 5.82 -12.58
N ARG A 122 10.71 4.98 -12.12
CA ARG A 122 10.55 3.60 -12.60
C ARG A 122 10.25 3.55 -14.09
N THR A 123 9.34 4.38 -14.60
CA THR A 123 9.04 4.44 -16.04
C THR A 123 10.32 4.74 -16.84
N GLY A 124 11.09 5.76 -16.45
CA GLY A 124 12.33 6.10 -17.15
C GLY A 124 13.40 5.00 -17.10
N LEU A 125 13.52 4.31 -15.96
CA LEU A 125 14.42 3.16 -15.83
C LEU A 125 13.98 1.98 -16.70
N LEU A 126 12.69 1.68 -16.75
CA LEU A 126 12.14 0.63 -17.61
C LEU A 126 12.33 0.96 -19.10
N GLU A 127 12.11 2.20 -19.51
CA GLU A 127 12.36 2.63 -20.90
C GLU A 127 13.83 2.48 -21.28
N SER A 128 14.74 2.94 -20.41
CA SER A 128 16.19 2.79 -20.60
C SER A 128 16.60 1.32 -20.63
N GLY A 129 16.11 0.53 -19.68
CA GLY A 129 16.37 -0.91 -19.60
C GLY A 129 15.90 -1.66 -20.84
N LEU A 130 14.77 -1.26 -21.45
CA LEU A 130 14.29 -1.84 -22.70
C LEU A 130 15.24 -1.58 -23.87
N GLN A 131 15.79 -0.37 -23.96
CA GLN A 131 16.77 -0.02 -24.99
C GLN A 131 18.06 -0.83 -24.84
N PHE A 132 18.56 -0.97 -23.61
CA PHE A 132 19.76 -1.77 -23.33
C PHE A 132 19.52 -3.27 -23.50
N ALA A 133 18.32 -3.78 -23.21
CA ALA A 133 17.96 -5.16 -23.47
C ALA A 133 17.87 -5.45 -24.98
N THR A 134 17.27 -4.52 -25.75
CA THR A 134 17.14 -4.65 -27.21
C THR A 134 18.51 -4.63 -27.90
N SER A 135 19.48 -3.91 -27.36
CA SER A 135 20.87 -3.88 -27.85
C SER A 135 21.75 -5.02 -27.32
N GLY A 136 21.20 -5.92 -26.50
CA GLY A 136 21.91 -7.08 -25.94
C GLY A 136 22.87 -6.76 -24.79
N ILE A 137 22.88 -5.52 -24.30
CA ILE A 137 23.70 -5.10 -23.15
C ILE A 137 23.12 -5.68 -21.86
N LEU A 138 21.80 -5.56 -21.68
CA LEU A 138 21.05 -6.20 -20.59
C LEU A 138 20.29 -7.43 -21.11
N LYS A 139 19.89 -8.33 -20.21
CA LYS A 139 19.08 -9.50 -20.58
C LYS A 139 17.60 -9.21 -20.47
N LYS A 140 17.20 -8.38 -19.51
CA LYS A 140 15.80 -8.00 -19.24
C LYS A 140 15.67 -6.51 -19.01
N GLN A 141 14.46 -6.00 -19.26
CA GLN A 141 14.11 -4.60 -19.08
C GLN A 141 14.25 -4.12 -17.61
N ASP A 142 14.02 -5.01 -16.65
CA ASP A 142 14.04 -4.74 -15.22
C ASP A 142 15.43 -4.94 -14.58
N ASP A 143 16.45 -5.28 -15.37
CA ASP A 143 17.81 -5.57 -14.86
C ASP A 143 18.44 -4.37 -14.12
N LEU A 144 18.08 -3.13 -14.49
CA LEU A 144 18.59 -1.92 -13.83
C LEU A 144 18.15 -1.79 -12.36
N PHE A 145 17.07 -2.45 -11.93
CA PHE A 145 16.64 -2.41 -10.52
C PHE A 145 17.54 -3.21 -9.57
N TYR A 146 18.48 -3.98 -10.12
CA TYR A 146 19.45 -4.75 -9.34
C TYR A 146 20.79 -4.00 -9.17
N LEU A 147 20.88 -2.76 -9.62
CA LEU A 147 22.03 -1.88 -9.43
C LEU A 147 21.71 -0.82 -8.37
N TYR A 148 22.70 -0.49 -7.54
CA TYR A 148 22.65 0.65 -6.64
C TYR A 148 22.79 1.97 -7.42
N LEU A 149 22.55 3.11 -6.77
CA LEU A 149 22.51 4.41 -7.45
C LEU A 149 23.85 4.80 -8.07
N ASP A 150 24.96 4.57 -7.36
CA ASP A 150 26.33 4.79 -7.84
C ASP A 150 26.69 3.85 -9.00
N GLU A 151 26.22 2.61 -8.95
CA GLU A 151 26.41 1.65 -10.05
C GLU A 151 25.55 1.99 -11.27
N LEU A 152 24.36 2.57 -11.10
CA LEU A 152 23.56 3.11 -12.20
C LEU A 152 24.28 4.27 -12.88
N GLU A 153 24.93 5.15 -12.12
CA GLU A 153 25.77 6.23 -12.66
C GLU A 153 26.97 5.67 -13.42
N ALA A 154 27.67 4.67 -12.86
CA ALA A 154 28.78 4.00 -13.51
C ALA A 154 28.33 3.22 -14.77
N PHE A 155 27.18 2.57 -14.72
CA PHE A 155 26.55 1.90 -15.86
C PHE A 155 26.27 2.90 -16.99
N ALA A 156 25.73 4.08 -16.66
CA ALA A 156 25.46 5.12 -17.65
C ALA A 156 26.75 5.62 -18.34
N GLN A 157 27.88 5.67 -17.62
CA GLN A 157 29.18 6.07 -18.18
C GLN A 157 29.82 4.96 -19.03
N ASN A 158 29.68 3.69 -18.64
CA ASN A 158 30.23 2.56 -19.38
C ASN A 158 29.27 1.35 -19.40
N PRO A 159 28.23 1.36 -20.28
CA PRO A 159 27.24 0.29 -20.32
C PRO A 159 27.79 -1.06 -20.77
N LYS A 160 28.95 -1.07 -21.45
CA LYS A 160 29.56 -2.29 -22.02
C LYS A 160 30.50 -3.02 -21.06
N ALA A 161 30.67 -2.52 -19.83
CA ALA A 161 31.39 -3.27 -18.80
C ALA A 161 30.62 -4.54 -18.41
N ASP A 162 31.26 -5.41 -17.63
CA ASP A 162 30.65 -6.67 -17.18
C ASP A 162 29.66 -6.44 -16.02
N TRP A 163 28.45 -6.01 -16.37
CA TRP A 163 27.35 -5.81 -15.43
C TRP A 163 26.46 -7.05 -15.26
N GLN A 164 26.46 -7.94 -16.27
CA GLN A 164 25.51 -9.06 -16.32
C GLN A 164 25.75 -10.07 -15.20
N ALA A 165 27.00 -10.32 -14.83
CA ALA A 165 27.34 -11.21 -13.74
C ALA A 165 26.78 -10.69 -12.40
N LEU A 166 27.02 -9.40 -12.10
CA LEU A 166 26.55 -8.74 -10.88
C LEU A 166 25.02 -8.72 -10.78
N ILE A 167 24.34 -8.37 -11.87
CA ILE A 167 22.88 -8.34 -11.93
C ILE A 167 22.30 -9.75 -11.72
N ALA A 168 22.89 -10.76 -12.36
CA ALA A 168 22.44 -12.15 -12.23
C ALA A 168 22.59 -12.66 -10.79
N GLU A 169 23.72 -12.35 -10.14
CA GLU A 169 23.95 -12.68 -8.73
C GLU A 169 22.88 -12.06 -7.83
N ARG A 170 22.65 -10.75 -7.96
CA ARG A 170 21.67 -10.03 -7.11
C ARG A 170 20.25 -10.45 -7.36
N ARG A 171 19.90 -10.79 -8.61
CA ARG A 171 18.59 -11.36 -8.92
C ARG A 171 18.39 -12.70 -8.23
N ALA A 172 19.40 -13.59 -8.26
CA ALA A 172 19.31 -14.87 -7.56
C ALA A 172 19.17 -14.69 -6.04
N VAL A 173 19.88 -13.71 -5.45
CA VAL A 173 19.69 -13.35 -4.04
C VAL A 173 18.27 -12.86 -3.80
N TYR A 174 17.78 -11.88 -4.58
CA TYR A 174 16.42 -11.35 -4.44
C TYR A 174 15.35 -12.44 -4.52
N ASP A 175 15.43 -13.32 -5.51
CA ASP A 175 14.47 -14.42 -5.70
C ASP A 175 14.46 -15.36 -4.50
N ARG A 176 15.64 -15.65 -3.91
CA ARG A 176 15.74 -16.43 -2.67
C ARG A 176 15.13 -15.70 -1.49
N GLU A 177 15.39 -14.40 -1.33
CA GLU A 177 14.86 -13.60 -0.24
C GLU A 177 13.33 -13.44 -0.33
N MET A 178 12.75 -13.43 -1.53
CA MET A 178 11.29 -13.42 -1.75
C MET A 178 10.59 -14.69 -1.26
N LEU A 179 11.31 -15.80 -1.03
CA LEU A 179 10.75 -17.02 -0.45
C LEU A 179 10.64 -16.94 1.08
N ARG A 180 11.17 -15.89 1.73
CA ARG A 180 11.08 -15.74 3.19
C ARG A 180 9.65 -15.48 3.63
N ARG A 181 9.17 -16.31 4.54
CA ARG A 181 7.84 -16.17 5.16
C ARG A 181 7.82 -15.19 6.33
N GLN A 182 8.97 -14.93 6.94
CA GLN A 182 9.09 -14.09 8.13
C GLN A 182 10.37 -13.25 8.07
N ILE A 183 10.25 -11.99 8.47
CA ILE A 183 11.35 -11.05 8.64
C ILE A 183 11.42 -10.73 10.14
N PRO A 184 12.60 -10.76 10.77
CA PRO A 184 12.72 -10.44 12.19
C PRO A 184 12.33 -8.99 12.44
N ARG A 185 11.63 -8.75 13.55
CA ARG A 185 11.28 -7.39 14.00
C ARG A 185 12.48 -6.67 14.60
N LEU A 186 13.37 -7.44 15.25
CA LEU A 186 14.63 -6.97 15.78
C LEU A 186 15.72 -7.95 15.38
N LEU A 187 16.77 -7.44 14.75
CA LEU A 187 18.00 -8.17 14.44
C LEU A 187 19.14 -7.51 15.20
N LEU A 188 19.81 -8.26 16.07
CA LEU A 188 20.97 -7.79 16.81
C LEU A 188 22.24 -7.95 15.97
N SER A 189 23.28 -7.19 16.33
CA SER A 189 24.57 -7.21 15.64
C SER A 189 25.28 -8.56 15.68
N ASP A 190 24.94 -9.42 16.63
CA ASP A 190 25.47 -10.79 16.75
C ASP A 190 24.64 -11.84 15.98
N GLY A 191 23.67 -11.41 15.18
CA GLY A 191 22.84 -12.28 14.37
C GLY A 191 21.64 -12.87 15.09
N ARG A 192 21.43 -12.59 16.39
CA ARG A 192 20.19 -12.97 17.07
C ARG A 192 19.00 -12.24 16.46
N ALA A 193 17.97 -13.00 16.11
CA ALA A 193 16.78 -12.53 15.41
C ALA A 193 15.53 -12.78 16.27
N PHE A 194 14.78 -11.73 16.55
CA PHE A 194 13.52 -11.80 17.28
C PHE A 194 12.37 -11.55 16.32
N TYR A 195 11.53 -12.57 16.14
CA TYR A 195 10.40 -12.54 15.21
C TYR A 195 9.08 -12.15 15.90
N GLU A 196 8.98 -12.48 17.19
CA GLU A 196 7.79 -12.20 18.00
C GLU A 196 7.69 -10.70 18.32
N GLY A 197 6.46 -10.20 18.34
CA GLY A 197 6.16 -8.88 18.92
C GLY A 197 6.02 -8.99 20.44
N LEU A 198 5.70 -7.89 21.11
CA LEU A 198 5.20 -7.93 22.49
C LEU A 198 3.88 -8.70 22.50
N SER A 199 3.91 -10.00 22.83
CA SER A 199 2.72 -10.83 23.07
C SER A 199 2.47 -10.97 24.57
N ALA A 200 1.19 -11.16 24.93
CA ALA A 200 0.83 -11.64 26.25
C ALA A 200 1.18 -13.13 26.38
N GLU A 201 1.13 -13.66 27.61
CA GLU A 201 1.34 -15.10 27.86
C GLU A 201 0.37 -15.95 27.03
N VAL A 202 0.90 -17.05 26.49
CA VAL A 202 0.17 -17.99 25.63
C VAL A 202 -0.78 -18.81 26.51
N ASN A 203 -2.09 -18.73 26.25
CA ASN A 203 -3.05 -19.66 26.84
C ASN A 203 -2.97 -21.01 26.09
N GLU A 204 -3.02 -22.13 26.83
CA GLU A 204 -2.85 -23.50 26.31
C GLU A 204 -3.99 -23.98 25.39
N ASP A 205 -5.05 -23.19 25.24
CA ASP A 205 -6.32 -23.63 24.64
C ASP A 205 -6.38 -23.52 23.11
N GLY A 206 -5.23 -23.46 22.41
CA GLY A 206 -5.18 -23.34 20.94
C GLY A 206 -5.67 -21.99 20.38
N THR A 207 -5.75 -20.96 21.23
CA THR A 207 -6.18 -19.61 20.84
C THR A 207 -5.04 -18.85 20.15
N ILE A 208 -5.27 -18.35 18.94
CA ILE A 208 -4.32 -17.49 18.21
C ILE A 208 -4.44 -16.06 18.75
N GLN A 209 -3.32 -15.50 19.25
CA GLN A 209 -3.26 -14.13 19.76
C GLN A 209 -2.68 -13.15 18.72
N GLY A 210 -3.08 -11.89 18.82
CA GLY A 210 -2.60 -10.80 17.96
C GLY A 210 -2.81 -9.43 18.62
N SER A 211 -2.47 -8.35 17.91
CA SER A 211 -2.71 -6.99 18.40
C SER A 211 -4.15 -6.55 18.10
N PRO A 212 -4.92 -6.02 19.07
CA PRO A 212 -6.27 -5.53 18.82
C PRO A 212 -6.22 -4.29 17.91
N VAL A 213 -7.00 -4.30 16.81
CA VAL A 213 -7.07 -3.18 15.84
C VAL A 213 -8.44 -2.51 15.86
N SER A 214 -9.51 -3.29 15.92
CA SER A 214 -10.89 -2.80 15.94
C SER A 214 -11.69 -3.57 16.99
N PRO A 215 -12.43 -2.89 17.89
CA PRO A 215 -13.23 -3.57 18.89
C PRO A 215 -14.42 -4.29 18.25
N GLY A 216 -14.70 -5.51 18.71
CA GLY A 216 -15.83 -6.31 18.26
C GLY A 216 -15.57 -7.81 18.42
N VAL A 217 -16.64 -8.60 18.40
CA VAL A 217 -16.58 -10.07 18.38
C VAL A 217 -17.47 -10.54 17.24
N VAL A 218 -16.91 -11.34 16.33
CA VAL A 218 -17.61 -11.89 15.17
C VAL A 218 -17.18 -13.33 14.93
N THR A 219 -18.08 -14.16 14.42
CA THR A 219 -17.78 -15.53 13.98
C THR A 219 -18.14 -15.66 12.50
N GLY A 220 -17.26 -16.26 11.71
CA GLY A 220 -17.47 -16.41 10.28
C GLY A 220 -16.39 -17.28 9.63
N LYS A 221 -16.55 -17.54 8.32
CA LYS A 221 -15.56 -18.27 7.54
C LYS A 221 -14.35 -17.38 7.27
N VAL A 222 -13.15 -17.88 7.53
CA VAL A 222 -11.89 -17.20 7.21
C VAL A 222 -11.53 -17.43 5.75
N ARG A 223 -11.16 -16.37 5.02
CA ARG A 223 -10.60 -16.45 3.68
C ARG A 223 -9.12 -16.02 3.73
N VAL A 224 -8.21 -16.95 3.46
CA VAL A 224 -6.78 -16.66 3.39
C VAL A 224 -6.44 -16.19 1.98
N VAL A 225 -5.96 -14.95 1.86
CA VAL A 225 -5.52 -14.32 0.59
C VAL A 225 -4.08 -13.88 0.80
N LEU A 226 -3.16 -14.28 -0.10
CA LEU A 226 -1.73 -13.99 -0.06
C LEU A 226 -1.34 -13.05 -1.20
#